data_AF-A0A0G0IHV8-F1
#
_entry.id   AF-A0A0G0IHV8-F1
#
_cell.length_a   1.000
_cell.length_b   1.000
_cell.length_c   1.000
_cell.angle_alpha   90.00
_cell.angle_beta   90.00
_cell.angle_gamma   90.00
#
_symmetry.space_group_name_H-M   'P 1'
#
loop_
_entity.id
_entity.type
_entity.pdbx_description
1 polymer ?
#
loop_
_entity_poly.entity_id
_entity_poly.type
_entity_poly.pdbx_seq_one_letter_code
_entity_poly.pdbx_strand_id
1 'polypeptide(L)'
;MIFFGVSNKKILILALFFILLAPSAVRAVNSGDSVNFYIDSNYDSSARSQTTATLVKTTSNIYFYVEKKWLDSQMPAKQNEILLNLDSLSSEFSNRIYPTLTSVFGSEWKPGVDGDAKITILFHPMKEGTGGYFRSADEYLKLQISDSNEREMLYLPISQIDNPEIKVFLAHELAHLITFNQKDKIFDVQEEVWLNEARADYSSNILGYDTSYSGSNLQKRAQTFLEKPTDSLTEWQESKYDYGVVSLFTHYLIDHYGIDILVDSLKSKLTGINSINYALKRNGVKEDFSQIFTNWTITSVVNDCSLDIKYCYLNANLKNLRLNSTLNFLPLVGNSAI
;
A
#
# COMPACT_ATOMS: atom_id res chain seq x y z
N MET A 1 70.02 -34.76 41.94
CA MET A 1 68.83 -35.27 41.22
C MET A 1 68.43 -34.17 40.24
N ILE A 2 68.98 -34.23 39.02
CA ILE A 2 68.24 -34.55 37.79
C ILE A 2 67.29 -33.41 37.36
N PHE A 3 67.77 -32.70 36.33
CA PHE A 3 67.11 -32.10 35.17
C PHE A 3 66.02 -31.01 35.29
N PHE A 4 66.42 -29.83 34.78
CA PHE A 4 65.79 -28.99 33.75
C PHE A 4 64.26 -28.83 33.70
N GLY A 5 63.85 -27.55 33.72
CA GLY A 5 62.56 -27.10 33.20
C GLY A 5 62.53 -25.58 33.08
N VAL A 6 63.15 -25.03 32.02
CA VAL A 6 62.91 -23.65 31.58
C VAL A 6 61.49 -23.59 31.02
N SER A 7 60.66 -22.67 31.51
CA SER A 7 59.42 -22.30 30.84
C SER A 7 59.23 -20.78 30.88
N ASN A 8 59.19 -20.23 29.68
CA ASN A 8 59.06 -18.83 29.32
C ASN A 8 57.80 -18.20 29.93
N LYS A 9 57.96 -17.09 30.65
CA LYS A 9 56.87 -16.15 30.94
C LYS A 9 56.43 -15.49 29.62
N LYS A 10 55.38 -16.02 28.99
CA LYS A 10 54.64 -15.29 27.96
C LYS A 10 53.84 -14.18 28.64
N ILE A 11 54.27 -12.95 28.48
CA ILE A 11 53.46 -11.76 28.79
C ILE A 11 52.40 -11.68 27.70
N LEU A 12 51.14 -11.95 28.07
CA LEU A 12 49.99 -11.75 27.21
C LEU A 12 49.67 -10.24 27.23
N ILE A 13 50.10 -9.51 26.21
CA ILE A 13 49.66 -8.12 25.99
C ILE A 13 48.24 -8.20 25.45
N LEU A 14 47.26 -7.88 26.30
CA LEU A 14 45.88 -7.70 25.90
C LEU A 14 45.79 -6.37 25.14
N ALA A 15 45.81 -6.41 23.81
CA ALA A 15 45.52 -5.24 22.99
C ALA A 15 44.01 -4.97 23.08
N LEU A 16 43.62 -4.01 23.94
CA LEU A 16 42.28 -3.42 23.88
C LEU A 16 42.16 -2.67 22.55
N PHE A 17 41.53 -3.29 21.56
CA PHE A 17 40.98 -2.58 20.41
C PHE A 17 39.75 -1.82 20.90
N PHE A 18 39.95 -0.56 21.30
CA PHE A 18 38.88 0.42 21.37
C PHE A 18 38.43 0.69 19.93
N ILE A 19 37.41 -0.02 19.46
CA ILE A 19 36.64 0.39 18.30
C ILE A 19 35.89 1.64 18.76
N LEU A 20 36.47 2.81 18.48
CA LEU A 20 35.76 4.08 18.48
C LEU A 20 34.66 3.96 17.41
N LEU A 21 33.46 3.57 17.85
CA LEU A 21 32.22 3.85 17.14
C LEU A 21 32.12 5.37 17.07
N ALA A 22 32.69 5.96 16.01
CA ALA A 22 32.40 7.32 15.65
C ALA A 22 30.87 7.41 15.50
N PRO A 23 30.18 8.34 16.18
CA PRO A 23 28.77 8.54 15.93
C PRO A 23 28.65 8.88 14.44
N SER A 24 27.89 8.06 13.71
CA SER A 24 27.44 8.38 12.36
C SER A 24 26.95 9.82 12.43
N ALA A 25 27.63 10.73 11.73
CA ALA A 25 27.23 12.13 11.73
C ALA A 25 25.81 12.16 11.15
N VAL A 26 24.81 12.33 12.03
CA VAL A 26 23.45 12.62 11.62
C VAL A 26 23.53 13.94 10.88
N ARG A 27 23.59 13.89 9.55
CA ARG A 27 23.50 15.09 8.74
C ARG A 27 22.11 15.66 9.00
N ALA A 28 22.06 16.83 9.62
CA ALA A 28 20.82 17.59 9.68
C ALA A 28 20.34 17.80 8.24
N VAL A 29 19.20 17.20 7.89
CA VAL A 29 18.57 17.39 6.59
C VAL A 29 17.89 18.75 6.62
N ASN A 30 18.31 19.65 5.75
CA ASN A 30 17.78 21.02 5.68
C ASN A 30 16.77 21.14 4.53
N SER A 31 15.74 21.97 4.73
CA SER A 31 14.85 22.35 3.63
C SER A 31 15.66 22.95 2.49
N GLY A 32 15.43 22.47 1.26
CA GLY A 32 16.20 22.84 0.07
C GLY A 32 17.31 21.86 -0.30
N ASP A 33 17.65 20.90 0.56
CA ASP A 33 18.61 19.83 0.22
C ASP A 33 18.06 18.98 -0.94
N SER A 34 18.94 18.64 -1.88
CA SER A 34 18.61 17.78 -3.02
C SER A 34 19.21 16.39 -2.84
N VAL A 35 18.41 15.36 -3.12
CA VAL A 35 18.79 13.95 -3.01
C VAL A 35 18.47 13.24 -4.32
N ASN A 36 19.33 12.30 -4.72
CA ASN A 36 19.04 11.39 -5.84
C ASN A 36 18.31 10.18 -5.28
N PHE A 37 17.12 9.90 -5.82
CA PHE A 37 16.33 8.71 -5.51
C PHE A 37 16.33 7.75 -6.69
N TYR A 38 16.40 6.46 -6.39
CA TYR A 38 15.95 5.42 -7.31
C TYR A 38 14.41 5.42 -7.38
N ILE A 39 13.88 5.25 -8.57
CA ILE A 39 12.44 5.20 -8.86
C ILE A 39 12.16 4.04 -9.81
N ASP A 40 10.92 3.58 -9.86
CA ASP A 40 10.54 2.50 -10.78
C ASP A 40 10.18 3.06 -12.18
N SER A 41 10.92 2.61 -13.19
CA SER A 41 10.72 2.99 -14.60
C SER A 41 9.37 2.55 -15.18
N ASN A 42 8.72 1.55 -14.59
CA ASN A 42 7.38 1.12 -15.01
C ASN A 42 6.32 2.14 -14.65
N TYR A 43 6.54 2.96 -13.62
CA TYR A 43 5.62 4.02 -13.20
C TYR A 43 6.05 5.41 -13.66
N ASP A 44 7.35 5.67 -13.80
CA ASP A 44 7.86 6.98 -14.26
C ASP A 44 7.36 7.33 -15.68
N SER A 45 6.95 8.58 -15.87
CA SER A 45 6.41 9.06 -17.16
C SER A 45 7.43 9.02 -18.30
N SER A 46 8.72 8.98 -17.99
CA SER A 46 9.83 8.97 -18.96
C SER A 46 10.68 7.70 -18.84
N ALA A 47 10.17 6.67 -18.16
CA ALA A 47 10.85 5.39 -17.92
C ALA A 47 12.26 5.55 -17.30
N ARG A 48 12.45 6.58 -16.48
CA ARG A 48 13.70 6.80 -15.75
C ARG A 48 13.79 5.83 -14.56
N SER A 49 15.00 5.44 -14.18
CA SER A 49 15.27 4.65 -12.97
C SER A 49 15.76 5.49 -11.79
N GLN A 50 16.03 6.78 -12.01
CA GLN A 50 16.47 7.71 -10.99
C GLN A 50 15.91 9.11 -11.23
N THR A 51 15.75 9.88 -10.16
CA THR A 51 15.45 11.30 -10.23
C THR A 51 16.07 12.08 -9.08
N THR A 52 16.43 13.33 -9.31
CA THR A 52 16.83 14.24 -8.23
C THR A 52 15.59 14.93 -7.68
N ALA A 53 15.46 15.02 -6.37
CA ALA A 53 14.34 15.68 -5.71
C ALA A 53 14.80 16.59 -4.58
N THR A 54 14.08 17.67 -4.36
CA THR A 54 14.34 18.67 -3.33
C THR A 54 13.46 18.40 -2.11
N LEU A 55 14.03 18.41 -0.91
CA LEU A 55 13.26 18.41 0.33
C LEU A 55 12.55 19.76 0.46
N VAL A 56 11.22 19.77 0.30
CA VAL A 56 10.43 21.00 0.36
C VAL A 56 9.78 21.21 1.72
N LYS A 57 9.55 20.14 2.48
CA LYS A 57 8.91 20.20 3.79
C LYS A 57 9.31 19.03 4.68
N THR A 58 9.51 19.32 5.96
CA THR A 58 9.72 18.31 7.01
C THR A 58 8.70 18.52 8.12
N THR A 59 8.12 17.43 8.62
CA THR A 59 7.26 17.44 9.82
C THR A 59 7.80 16.47 10.87
N SER A 60 7.02 16.19 11.92
CA SER A 60 7.42 15.22 12.94
C SER A 60 7.50 13.79 12.40
N ASN A 61 6.69 13.46 11.38
CA ASN A 61 6.52 12.08 10.90
C ASN A 61 6.90 11.90 9.43
N ILE A 62 7.04 12.98 8.65
CA ILE A 62 7.20 12.92 7.19
C ILE A 62 8.33 13.83 6.69
N TYR A 63 9.03 13.35 5.67
CA TYR A 63 9.75 14.18 4.71
C TYR A 63 9.01 14.27 3.37
N PHE A 64 8.80 15.47 2.86
CA PHE A 64 8.24 15.67 1.51
C PHE A 64 9.32 16.09 0.54
N TYR A 65 9.57 15.24 -0.46
CA TYR A 65 10.43 15.52 -1.58
C TYR A 65 9.61 15.74 -2.85
N VAL A 66 10.01 16.73 -3.64
CA VAL A 66 9.41 17.02 -4.95
C VAL A 66 10.51 16.99 -5.99
N GLU A 67 10.24 16.36 -7.13
CA GLU A 67 11.18 16.28 -8.24
C GLU A 67 11.71 17.68 -8.63
N LYS A 68 13.04 17.79 -8.64
CA LYS A 68 13.71 19.08 -8.66
C LYS A 68 13.49 19.82 -9.97
N LYS A 69 13.62 19.16 -11.11
CA LYS A 69 13.49 19.79 -12.43
C LYS A 69 12.09 20.38 -12.61
N TRP A 70 11.05 19.65 -12.19
CA TRP A 70 9.67 20.12 -12.22
C TRP A 70 9.47 21.28 -11.26
N LEU A 71 9.95 21.18 -10.01
CA LEU A 71 9.79 22.24 -9.00
C LEU A 71 10.47 23.55 -9.44
N ASP A 72 11.70 23.46 -9.94
CA ASP A 72 12.48 24.61 -10.42
C ASP A 72 11.84 25.28 -11.64
N SER A 73 11.01 24.55 -12.41
CA SER A 73 10.26 25.10 -13.54
C SER A 73 8.99 25.85 -13.13
N GLN A 74 8.55 25.71 -11.88
CA GLN A 74 7.35 26.39 -11.37
C GLN A 74 7.64 27.84 -10.97
N MET A 75 6.65 28.71 -11.17
CA MET A 75 6.72 30.09 -10.66
C MET A 75 6.70 30.11 -9.12
N PRO A 76 7.32 31.11 -8.46
CA PRO A 76 7.34 31.20 -7.00
C PRO A 76 5.95 31.13 -6.33
N ALA A 77 4.94 31.74 -6.96
CA ALA A 77 3.55 31.66 -6.47
C ALA A 77 3.02 30.22 -6.43
N LYS A 78 3.37 29.41 -7.44
CA LYS A 78 2.98 28.00 -7.51
C LYS A 78 3.74 27.15 -6.50
N GLN A 79 5.03 27.43 -6.29
CA GLN A 79 5.81 26.76 -5.23
C GLN A 79 5.21 27.00 -3.84
N ASN A 80 4.73 28.22 -3.57
CA ASN A 80 4.03 28.53 -2.32
C ASN A 80 2.68 27.79 -2.20
N GLU A 81 1.90 27.70 -3.28
CA GLU A 81 0.65 26.93 -3.31
C GLU A 81 0.90 25.45 -2.98
N ILE A 82 1.94 24.85 -3.58
CA ILE A 82 2.36 23.47 -3.30
C ILE A 82 2.67 23.29 -1.80
N LEU A 83 3.41 24.21 -1.19
CA LEU A 83 3.72 24.13 0.24
C LEU A 83 2.45 24.14 1.11
N LEU A 84 1.44 24.96 0.76
CA LEU A 84 0.15 24.99 1.47
C LEU A 84 -0.66 23.70 1.28
N ASN A 85 -0.62 23.12 0.08
CA ASN A 85 -1.26 21.82 -0.20
C ASN A 85 -0.58 20.71 0.62
N LEU A 86 0.75 20.72 0.73
CA LEU A 86 1.51 19.79 1.55
C LEU A 86 1.31 20.01 3.05
N ASP A 87 1.02 21.23 3.51
CA ASP A 87 0.58 21.49 4.89
C ASP A 87 -0.72 20.75 5.21
N SER A 88 -1.70 20.87 4.31
CA SER A 88 -3.00 20.23 4.43
C SER A 88 -2.87 18.69 4.41
N LEU A 89 -2.11 18.16 3.46
CA LEU A 89 -1.84 16.73 3.35
C LEU A 89 -1.09 16.19 4.58
N SER A 90 -0.10 16.93 5.09
CA SER A 90 0.64 16.53 6.29
C SER A 90 -0.24 16.51 7.54
N SER A 91 -1.17 17.46 7.66
CA SER A 91 -2.13 17.52 8.76
C SER A 91 -3.08 16.33 8.69
N GLU A 92 -3.63 16.04 7.51
CA GLU A 92 -4.50 14.88 7.30
C GLU A 92 -3.74 13.58 7.60
N PHE A 93 -2.49 13.45 7.15
CA PHE A 93 -1.69 12.28 7.45
C PHE A 93 -1.48 12.06 8.95
N SER A 94 -1.02 13.10 9.65
CA SER A 94 -0.62 12.99 11.06
C SER A 94 -1.81 12.81 11.99
N ASN A 95 -2.95 13.45 11.67
CA ASN A 95 -4.12 13.48 12.54
C ASN A 95 -5.16 12.40 12.20
N ARG A 96 -5.15 11.88 10.96
CA ARG A 96 -6.17 10.93 10.47
C ARG A 96 -5.56 9.68 9.88
N ILE A 97 -4.81 9.79 8.77
CA ILE A 97 -4.38 8.61 7.98
C ILE A 97 -3.52 7.68 8.84
N TYR A 98 -2.41 8.19 9.35
CA TYR A 98 -1.42 7.41 10.09
C TYR A 98 -2.00 6.76 11.35
N PRO A 99 -2.61 7.49 12.32
CA PRO A 99 -3.14 6.85 13.52
C PRO A 99 -4.28 5.87 13.22
N THR A 100 -5.13 6.15 12.23
CA THR A 100 -6.25 5.26 11.90
C THR A 100 -5.75 3.96 11.28
N LEU A 101 -4.95 4.02 10.21
CA LEU A 101 -4.49 2.81 9.52
C LEU A 101 -3.56 1.98 10.41
N THR A 102 -2.70 2.63 11.21
CA THR A 102 -1.83 1.90 12.13
C THR A 102 -2.57 1.24 13.29
N SER A 103 -3.70 1.82 13.74
CA SER A 103 -4.56 1.18 14.74
C SER A 103 -5.28 -0.07 14.21
N VAL A 104 -5.58 -0.11 12.91
CA VAL A 104 -6.27 -1.25 12.28
C VAL A 104 -5.27 -2.33 11.88
N PHE A 105 -4.29 -1.99 11.04
CA PHE A 105 -3.41 -2.97 10.42
C PHE A 105 -2.12 -3.24 11.20
N GLY A 106 -1.71 -2.32 12.09
CA GLY A 106 -0.41 -2.34 12.75
C GLY A 106 0.54 -1.30 12.15
N SER A 107 1.80 -1.26 12.57
CA SER A 107 2.75 -0.25 12.11
C SER A 107 3.57 -0.70 10.91
N GLU A 108 4.08 0.26 10.16
CA GLU A 108 5.27 0.13 9.33
C GLU A 108 6.50 -0.29 10.15
N TRP A 109 7.61 -0.61 9.47
CA TRP A 109 8.85 -0.86 10.16
C TRP A 109 9.37 0.45 10.76
N LYS A 110 9.44 0.52 12.09
CA LYS A 110 9.82 1.73 12.82
C LYS A 110 10.85 1.40 13.90
N PRO A 111 12.03 2.06 13.93
CA PRO A 111 12.41 3.26 13.17
C PRO A 111 12.95 2.97 11.76
N GLY A 112 12.62 1.83 11.16
CA GLY A 112 12.93 1.59 9.76
C GLY A 112 14.33 1.10 9.44
N VAL A 113 14.63 0.97 8.14
CA VAL A 113 15.87 0.40 7.61
C VAL A 113 17.10 1.27 7.86
N ASP A 114 16.93 2.60 7.84
CA ASP A 114 18.00 3.58 8.13
C ASP A 114 18.01 4.06 9.58
N GLY A 115 17.04 3.61 10.40
CA GLY A 115 16.88 4.02 11.78
C GLY A 115 16.22 5.40 11.95
N ASP A 116 15.65 5.99 10.89
CA ASP A 116 14.80 7.17 10.96
C ASP A 116 13.31 6.80 11.02
N ALA A 117 12.64 7.27 12.08
CA ALA A 117 11.22 6.99 12.29
C ALA A 117 10.25 7.74 11.36
N LYS A 118 10.76 8.55 10.41
CA LYS A 118 9.96 9.35 9.48
C LYS A 118 9.82 8.67 8.12
N ILE A 119 8.60 8.73 7.60
CA ILE A 119 8.29 8.24 6.25
C ILE A 119 8.67 9.30 5.22
N THR A 120 9.31 8.89 4.13
CA THR A 120 9.62 9.80 3.01
C THR A 120 8.53 9.71 1.95
N ILE A 121 7.93 10.84 1.57
CA ILE A 121 7.00 10.94 0.45
C ILE A 121 7.70 11.63 -0.71
N LEU A 122 7.83 10.93 -1.85
CA LEU A 122 8.41 11.48 -3.06
C LEU A 122 7.34 11.75 -4.12
N PHE A 123 7.20 13.00 -4.52
CA PHE A 123 6.42 13.40 -5.69
C PHE A 123 7.30 13.43 -6.95
N HIS A 124 6.98 12.60 -7.94
CA HIS A 124 7.64 12.63 -9.25
C HIS A 124 6.67 12.46 -10.42
N PRO A 125 7.08 12.82 -11.65
CA PRO A 125 6.31 12.55 -12.86
C PRO A 125 6.04 11.06 -13.07
N MET A 126 4.77 10.66 -13.14
CA MET A 126 4.34 9.28 -13.35
C MET A 126 3.46 9.16 -14.60
N LYS A 127 3.33 7.96 -15.15
CA LYS A 127 2.41 7.64 -16.26
C LYS A 127 0.97 7.98 -15.86
N GLU A 128 0.17 8.42 -16.83
CA GLU A 128 -1.23 8.77 -16.62
C GLU A 128 -2.01 7.58 -16.05
N GLY A 129 -2.89 7.85 -15.08
CA GLY A 129 -3.68 6.83 -14.39
C GLY A 129 -2.98 6.18 -13.18
N THR A 130 -1.70 6.43 -12.95
CA THR A 130 -0.98 5.94 -11.76
C THR A 130 -1.40 6.71 -10.51
N GLY A 131 -1.88 6.01 -9.48
CA GLY A 131 -2.28 6.61 -8.19
C GLY A 131 -1.08 6.84 -7.24
N GLY A 132 -0.06 6.00 -7.34
CA GLY A 132 1.12 5.96 -6.49
C GLY A 132 1.80 4.61 -6.65
N TYR A 133 2.87 4.39 -5.89
CA TYR A 133 3.38 3.05 -5.64
C TYR A 133 4.24 2.99 -4.37
N PHE A 134 4.45 1.77 -3.88
CA PHE A 134 5.40 1.41 -2.86
C PHE A 134 6.45 0.45 -3.43
N ARG A 135 7.73 0.68 -3.12
CA ARG A 135 8.84 -0.20 -3.52
C ARG A 135 9.44 -0.87 -2.30
N SER A 136 9.16 -2.16 -2.12
CA SER A 136 9.77 -2.95 -1.05
C SER A 136 11.30 -3.01 -1.11
N ALA A 137 11.88 -2.80 -2.29
CA ALA A 137 13.33 -2.68 -2.48
C ALA A 137 13.97 -1.62 -1.57
N ASP A 138 13.25 -0.54 -1.27
CA ASP A 138 13.75 0.58 -0.47
C ASP A 138 13.82 0.27 1.03
N GLU A 139 13.18 -0.82 1.48
CA GLU A 139 13.18 -1.34 2.85
C GLU A 139 14.41 -2.21 3.18
N TYR A 140 15.37 -2.31 2.25
CA TYR A 140 16.58 -3.11 2.41
C TYR A 140 17.82 -2.25 2.33
N LEU A 141 18.90 -2.68 2.98
CA LEU A 141 20.19 -2.02 2.85
C LEU A 141 20.72 -2.14 1.41
N LYS A 142 21.51 -1.17 0.95
CA LYS A 142 22.17 -1.19 -0.36
C LYS A 142 23.09 -2.39 -0.57
N LEU A 143 23.57 -2.97 0.54
CA LEU A 143 24.34 -4.20 0.51
C LEU A 143 23.51 -5.40 0.03
N GLN A 144 22.19 -5.38 0.27
CA GLN A 144 21.24 -6.42 -0.16
C GLN A 144 20.63 -6.07 -1.51
N ILE A 145 20.25 -4.81 -1.72
CA ILE A 145 19.59 -4.31 -2.94
C ILE A 145 20.26 -3.00 -3.36
N SER A 146 21.07 -3.03 -4.42
CA SER A 146 21.97 -1.92 -4.78
C SER A 146 21.26 -0.61 -5.15
N ASP A 147 20.03 -0.69 -5.64
CA ASP A 147 19.17 0.44 -6.03
C ASP A 147 18.08 0.75 -4.99
N SER A 148 18.30 0.32 -3.75
CA SER A 148 17.51 0.75 -2.59
C SER A 148 17.79 2.22 -2.24
N ASN A 149 16.75 2.94 -1.86
CA ASN A 149 16.84 4.24 -1.22
C ASN A 149 17.09 4.17 0.30
N GLU A 150 17.05 2.97 0.88
CA GLU A 150 17.25 2.67 2.31
C GLU A 150 16.36 3.54 3.20
N ARG A 151 15.06 3.55 2.94
CA ARG A 151 14.07 4.40 3.63
C ARG A 151 12.67 3.79 3.53
N GLU A 152 11.85 4.06 4.53
CA GLU A 152 10.40 3.85 4.45
C GLU A 152 9.80 4.93 3.55
N MET A 153 9.53 4.58 2.28
CA MET A 153 9.17 5.54 1.24
C MET A 153 7.86 5.23 0.53
N LEU A 154 7.10 6.28 0.24
CA LEU A 154 5.89 6.25 -0.58
C LEU A 154 6.06 7.19 -1.78
N TYR A 155 5.63 6.75 -2.96
CA TYR A 155 5.77 7.50 -4.20
C TYR A 155 4.40 7.96 -4.66
N LEU A 156 4.26 9.26 -4.95
CA LEU A 156 3.00 9.85 -5.39
C LEU A 156 3.16 10.63 -6.70
N PRO A 157 2.13 10.64 -7.57
CA PRO A 157 2.18 11.34 -8.84
C PRO A 157 2.18 12.85 -8.62
N ILE A 158 3.19 13.53 -9.16
CA ILE A 158 3.30 15.00 -9.06
C ILE A 158 2.13 15.74 -9.73
N SER A 159 1.46 15.11 -10.71
CA SER A 159 0.27 15.64 -11.37
C SER A 159 -0.94 15.76 -10.44
N GLN A 160 -0.92 15.10 -9.28
CA GLN A 160 -1.98 15.13 -8.28
C GLN A 160 -1.61 15.97 -7.05
N ILE A 161 -0.46 16.68 -7.05
CA ILE A 161 0.02 17.43 -5.88
C ILE A 161 -0.94 18.56 -5.45
N ASP A 162 -1.77 19.04 -6.38
CA ASP A 162 -2.80 20.06 -6.13
C ASP A 162 -4.20 19.47 -5.91
N ASN A 163 -4.36 18.16 -6.08
CA ASN A 163 -5.64 17.49 -5.96
C ASN A 163 -5.87 17.09 -4.48
N PRO A 164 -6.94 17.57 -3.82
CA PRO A 164 -7.26 17.15 -2.45
C PRO A 164 -7.43 15.64 -2.26
N GLU A 165 -7.75 14.91 -3.34
CA GLU A 165 -7.89 13.45 -3.33
C GLU A 165 -6.55 12.69 -3.25
N ILE A 166 -5.40 13.39 -3.33
CA ILE A 166 -4.06 12.79 -3.14
C ILE A 166 -3.92 12.06 -1.79
N LYS A 167 -4.71 12.46 -0.79
CA LYS A 167 -4.79 11.78 0.51
C LYS A 167 -5.28 10.33 0.40
N VAL A 168 -6.11 10.01 -0.59
CA VAL A 168 -6.60 8.64 -0.84
C VAL A 168 -5.45 7.77 -1.32
N PHE A 169 -4.64 8.27 -2.25
CA PHE A 169 -3.45 7.58 -2.72
C PHE A 169 -2.41 7.43 -1.62
N LEU A 170 -2.17 8.49 -0.83
CA LEU A 170 -1.25 8.39 0.31
C LEU A 170 -1.68 7.32 1.34
N ALA A 171 -2.98 7.23 1.63
CA ALA A 171 -3.52 6.19 2.51
C ALA A 171 -3.35 4.78 1.92
N HIS A 172 -3.58 4.63 0.63
CA HIS A 172 -3.38 3.39 -0.11
C HIS A 172 -1.92 2.93 -0.04
N GLU A 173 -0.97 3.80 -0.39
CA GLU A 173 0.46 3.46 -0.34
C GLU A 173 0.96 3.18 1.08
N LEU A 174 0.43 3.89 2.09
CA LEU A 174 0.76 3.60 3.49
C LEU A 174 0.31 2.18 3.88
N ALA A 175 -0.81 1.69 3.36
CA ALA A 175 -1.28 0.34 3.65
C ALA A 175 -0.32 -0.74 3.09
N HIS A 176 0.31 -0.49 1.93
CA HIS A 176 1.37 -1.38 1.42
C HIS A 176 2.60 -1.38 2.32
N LEU A 177 3.06 -0.20 2.76
CA LEU A 177 4.19 -0.08 3.67
C LEU A 177 3.93 -0.79 5.03
N ILE A 178 2.72 -0.64 5.58
CA ILE A 178 2.31 -1.38 6.78
C ILE A 178 2.29 -2.89 6.48
N THR A 179 1.74 -3.29 5.33
CA THR A 179 1.67 -4.71 4.93
C THR A 179 3.05 -5.33 4.84
N PHE A 180 4.02 -4.64 4.22
CA PHE A 180 5.40 -5.12 4.14
C PHE A 180 5.97 -5.46 5.52
N ASN A 181 5.81 -4.58 6.51
CA ASN A 181 6.29 -4.89 7.85
C ASN A 181 5.46 -5.99 8.53
N GLN A 182 4.13 -5.87 8.53
CA GLN A 182 3.24 -6.78 9.25
C GLN A 182 3.19 -8.19 8.67
N LYS A 183 3.53 -8.35 7.39
CA LYS A 183 3.48 -9.61 6.64
C LYS A 183 4.88 -10.06 6.25
N ASP A 184 5.45 -9.41 5.24
CA ASP A 184 6.69 -9.82 4.58
C ASP A 184 7.84 -9.91 5.58
N LYS A 185 8.03 -8.88 6.40
CA LYS A 185 9.12 -8.82 7.36
C LYS A 185 8.90 -9.70 8.59
N ILE A 186 7.73 -9.61 9.24
CA ILE A 186 7.47 -10.33 10.50
C ILE A 186 7.29 -11.84 10.28
N PHE A 187 6.67 -12.23 9.17
CA PHE A 187 6.33 -13.63 8.90
C PHE A 187 7.18 -14.29 7.81
N ASP A 188 8.05 -13.53 7.12
CA ASP A 188 8.90 -14.01 6.02
C ASP A 188 8.07 -14.64 4.90
N VAL A 189 7.00 -13.95 4.51
CA VAL A 189 6.08 -14.38 3.44
C VAL A 189 5.48 -13.17 2.72
N GLN A 190 5.48 -13.19 1.39
CA GLN A 190 4.84 -12.16 0.58
C GLN A 190 3.34 -12.47 0.39
N GLU A 191 2.48 -11.49 0.55
CA GLU A 191 1.03 -11.64 0.29
C GLU A 191 0.72 -11.78 -1.21
N GLU A 192 -0.38 -12.46 -1.54
CA GLU A 192 -0.92 -12.42 -2.91
C GLU A 192 -1.37 -11.01 -3.28
N VAL A 193 -1.04 -10.56 -4.49
CA VAL A 193 -1.22 -9.16 -4.91
C VAL A 193 -2.66 -8.69 -4.70
N TRP A 194 -3.66 -9.46 -5.13
CA TRP A 194 -5.07 -9.08 -4.98
C TRP A 194 -5.45 -8.76 -3.52
N LEU A 195 -4.94 -9.52 -2.55
CA LEU A 195 -5.30 -9.32 -1.14
C LEU A 195 -4.48 -8.18 -0.50
N ASN A 196 -3.26 -7.93 -0.98
CA ASN A 196 -2.53 -6.71 -0.64
C ASN A 196 -3.30 -5.47 -1.11
N GLU A 197 -3.75 -5.48 -2.37
CA GLU A 197 -4.52 -4.42 -3.00
C GLU A 197 -5.91 -4.22 -2.39
N ALA A 198 -6.57 -5.32 -1.98
CA ALA A 198 -7.82 -5.26 -1.24
C ALA A 198 -7.70 -4.40 0.04
N ARG A 199 -6.63 -4.59 0.83
CA ARG A 199 -6.41 -3.83 2.07
C ARG A 199 -6.07 -2.38 1.76
N ALA A 200 -5.25 -2.15 0.74
CA ALA A 200 -4.85 -0.81 0.33
C ALA A 200 -6.01 0.00 -0.24
N ASP A 201 -6.85 -0.58 -1.10
CA ASP A 201 -8.04 0.09 -1.63
C ASP A 201 -9.08 0.37 -0.53
N TYR A 202 -9.30 -0.58 0.38
CA TYR A 202 -10.26 -0.41 1.48
C TYR A 202 -9.83 0.63 2.53
N SER A 203 -8.59 1.11 2.49
CA SER A 203 -8.10 2.19 3.37
C SER A 203 -8.94 3.47 3.26
N SER A 204 -9.47 3.79 2.08
CA SER A 204 -10.34 4.96 1.88
C SER A 204 -11.64 4.84 2.66
N ASN A 205 -12.22 3.64 2.73
CA ASN A 205 -13.43 3.39 3.51
C ASN A 205 -13.15 3.41 5.02
N ILE A 206 -12.02 2.84 5.47
CA ILE A 206 -11.57 2.90 6.87
C ILE A 206 -11.45 4.36 7.35
N LEU A 207 -10.95 5.24 6.48
CA LEU A 207 -10.77 6.66 6.79
C LEU A 207 -12.07 7.48 6.68
N GLY A 208 -13.14 6.87 6.19
CA GLY A 208 -14.44 7.49 5.96
C GLY A 208 -14.53 8.36 4.70
N TYR A 209 -13.54 8.28 3.81
CA TYR A 209 -13.51 9.07 2.57
C TYR A 209 -14.60 8.65 1.58
N ASP A 210 -15.09 7.42 1.68
CA ASP A 210 -16.19 6.90 0.84
C ASP A 210 -17.59 7.11 1.46
N THR A 211 -17.70 7.82 2.59
CA THR A 211 -19.00 8.08 3.23
C THR A 211 -19.94 8.82 2.28
N SER A 212 -19.43 9.87 1.62
CA SER A 212 -20.14 10.53 0.52
C SER A 212 -19.86 9.77 -0.77
N TYR A 213 -20.86 9.07 -1.30
CA TYR A 213 -20.65 8.24 -2.50
C TYR A 213 -20.21 9.05 -3.73
N SER A 214 -20.83 10.20 -3.98
CA SER A 214 -20.53 10.99 -5.18
C SER A 214 -19.09 11.51 -5.16
N GLY A 215 -18.31 11.16 -6.18
CA GLY A 215 -16.90 11.52 -6.35
C GLY A 215 -15.90 10.62 -5.62
N SER A 216 -16.38 9.69 -4.79
CA SER A 216 -15.56 8.81 -3.94
C SER A 216 -14.75 7.77 -4.71
N ASN A 217 -13.80 7.13 -4.02
CA ASN A 217 -13.09 5.97 -4.55
C ASN A 217 -14.08 4.83 -4.79
N LEU A 218 -14.96 4.55 -3.81
CA LEU A 218 -15.97 3.50 -3.91
C LEU A 218 -16.88 3.65 -5.15
N GLN A 219 -17.31 4.87 -5.50
CA GLN A 219 -18.09 5.07 -6.72
C GLN A 219 -17.30 4.72 -7.99
N LYS A 220 -16.03 5.14 -8.07
CA LYS A 220 -15.16 4.82 -9.21
C LYS A 220 -14.95 3.31 -9.33
N ARG A 221 -14.74 2.61 -8.20
CA ARG A 221 -14.60 1.15 -8.16
C ARG A 221 -15.89 0.43 -8.55
N ALA A 222 -17.04 0.88 -8.07
CA ALA A 222 -18.35 0.36 -8.44
C ALA A 222 -18.63 0.53 -9.95
N GLN A 223 -18.34 1.70 -10.51
CA GLN A 223 -18.46 1.91 -11.96
C GLN A 223 -17.55 0.98 -12.74
N THR A 224 -16.29 0.86 -12.32
CA THR A 224 -15.30 0.00 -12.98
C THR A 224 -15.68 -1.49 -12.91
N PHE A 225 -16.22 -1.95 -11.77
CA PHE A 225 -16.77 -3.30 -11.64
C PHE A 225 -17.93 -3.54 -12.61
N LEU A 226 -18.85 -2.58 -12.74
CA LEU A 226 -19.99 -2.68 -13.65
C LEU A 226 -19.57 -2.71 -15.14
N GLU A 227 -18.41 -2.14 -15.50
CA GLU A 227 -17.87 -2.21 -16.85
C GLU A 227 -17.38 -3.62 -17.22
N LYS A 228 -16.75 -4.34 -16.29
CA LYS A 228 -16.19 -5.68 -16.52
C LYS A 228 -16.32 -6.57 -15.26
N PRO A 229 -17.55 -7.02 -14.93
CA PRO A 229 -17.79 -7.78 -13.69
C PRO A 229 -17.27 -9.22 -13.75
N THR A 230 -16.83 -9.68 -14.93
CA THR A 230 -16.29 -11.02 -15.16
C THR A 230 -14.77 -11.09 -14.97
N ASP A 231 -14.14 -9.98 -14.56
CA ASP A 231 -12.72 -9.94 -14.25
C ASP A 231 -12.41 -10.82 -13.02
N SER A 232 -11.17 -11.31 -12.92
CA SER A 232 -10.80 -12.28 -11.87
C SER A 232 -10.60 -11.58 -10.54
N LEU A 233 -11.04 -12.21 -9.44
CA LEU A 233 -10.75 -11.69 -8.10
C LEU A 233 -9.29 -11.93 -7.69
N THR A 234 -8.65 -12.98 -8.20
CA THR A 234 -7.36 -13.47 -7.68
C THR A 234 -6.22 -13.44 -8.69
N GLU A 235 -6.53 -13.41 -9.98
CA GLU A 235 -5.53 -13.17 -11.02
C GLU A 235 -5.38 -11.66 -11.19
N TRP A 236 -4.17 -11.16 -10.96
CA TRP A 236 -3.88 -9.72 -10.98
C TRP A 236 -3.15 -9.33 -12.26
N GLN A 237 -3.76 -8.46 -13.07
CA GLN A 237 -3.20 -8.00 -14.34
C GLN A 237 -2.81 -6.50 -14.32
N GLU A 238 -2.78 -5.88 -13.13
CA GLU A 238 -2.52 -4.45 -12.94
C GLU A 238 -3.46 -3.55 -13.77
N SER A 239 -4.67 -4.02 -14.06
CA SER A 239 -5.69 -3.26 -14.77
C SER A 239 -6.63 -2.58 -13.78
N LYS A 240 -7.32 -1.52 -14.21
CA LYS A 240 -8.35 -0.88 -13.39
C LYS A 240 -9.48 -1.84 -12.99
N TYR A 241 -9.72 -2.91 -13.76
CA TYR A 241 -10.80 -3.86 -13.54
C TYR A 241 -10.55 -4.75 -12.33
N ASP A 242 -9.27 -5.13 -12.10
CA ASP A 242 -8.87 -5.91 -10.94
C ASP A 242 -9.28 -5.19 -9.65
N TYR A 243 -9.03 -3.88 -9.59
CA TYR A 243 -9.44 -3.05 -8.46
C TYR A 243 -10.95 -2.93 -8.30
N GLY A 244 -11.72 -2.92 -9.39
CA GLY A 244 -13.18 -2.90 -9.34
C GLY A 244 -13.72 -4.16 -8.66
N VAL A 245 -13.27 -5.33 -9.11
CA VAL A 245 -13.67 -6.62 -8.53
C VAL A 245 -13.24 -6.73 -7.07
N VAL A 246 -11.97 -6.44 -6.76
CA VAL A 246 -11.44 -6.60 -5.41
C VAL A 246 -12.12 -5.66 -4.41
N SER A 247 -12.42 -4.42 -4.81
CA SER A 247 -13.08 -3.44 -3.94
C SER A 247 -14.48 -3.91 -3.58
N LEU A 248 -15.27 -4.36 -4.56
CA LEU A 248 -16.65 -4.77 -4.35
C LEU A 248 -16.73 -6.06 -3.53
N PHE A 249 -15.85 -7.02 -3.79
CA PHE A 249 -15.72 -8.20 -2.93
C PHE A 249 -15.33 -7.82 -1.49
N THR A 250 -14.35 -6.92 -1.32
CA THR A 250 -13.88 -6.51 0.00
C THR A 250 -14.96 -5.79 0.79
N HIS A 251 -15.71 -4.88 0.18
CA HIS A 251 -16.85 -4.23 0.82
C HIS A 251 -17.90 -5.25 1.30
N TYR A 252 -18.25 -6.24 0.47
CA TYR A 252 -19.14 -7.32 0.87
C TYR A 252 -18.57 -8.14 2.04
N LEU A 253 -17.30 -8.54 1.94
CA LEU A 253 -16.63 -9.34 2.97
C LEU A 253 -16.64 -8.63 4.33
N ILE A 254 -16.30 -7.34 4.37
CA ILE A 254 -16.17 -6.60 5.62
C ILE A 254 -17.52 -6.20 6.21
N ASP A 255 -18.50 -5.86 5.38
CA ASP A 255 -19.86 -5.58 5.83
C ASP A 255 -20.48 -6.80 6.56
N HIS A 256 -20.24 -8.01 6.06
CA HIS A 256 -20.83 -9.24 6.60
C HIS A 256 -20.02 -9.90 7.71
N TYR A 257 -18.69 -9.86 7.62
CA TYR A 257 -17.81 -10.67 8.48
C TYR A 257 -16.85 -9.83 9.34
N GLY A 258 -16.82 -8.51 9.15
CA GLY A 258 -16.04 -7.58 9.97
C GLY A 258 -14.60 -7.36 9.49
N ILE A 259 -14.01 -6.25 9.94
CA ILE A 259 -12.66 -5.82 9.52
C ILE A 259 -11.56 -6.77 9.99
N ASP A 260 -11.81 -7.52 11.07
CA ASP A 260 -10.87 -8.47 11.65
C ASP A 260 -10.45 -9.56 10.64
N ILE A 261 -11.24 -9.81 9.60
CA ILE A 261 -10.86 -10.72 8.51
C ILE A 261 -9.63 -10.20 7.74
N LEU A 262 -9.54 -8.90 7.46
CA LEU A 262 -8.34 -8.31 6.83
C LEU A 262 -7.16 -8.24 7.79
N VAL A 263 -7.43 -7.95 9.07
CA VAL A 263 -6.40 -7.78 10.11
C VAL A 263 -5.75 -9.12 10.47
N ASP A 264 -6.54 -10.16 10.73
CA ASP A 264 -6.02 -11.47 11.11
C ASP A 264 -5.39 -12.22 9.92
N SER A 265 -5.90 -12.02 8.70
CA SER A 265 -5.27 -12.60 7.50
C SER A 265 -3.89 -11.98 7.26
N LEU A 266 -3.73 -10.67 7.52
CA LEU A 266 -2.44 -9.98 7.47
C LEU A 266 -1.46 -10.55 8.50
N LYS A 267 -1.92 -10.82 9.73
CA LYS A 267 -1.08 -11.28 10.85
C LYS A 267 -0.91 -12.80 10.88
N SER A 268 -0.57 -13.39 9.74
CA SER A 268 -0.38 -14.84 9.59
C SER A 268 0.66 -15.21 8.53
N LYS A 269 1.21 -16.43 8.61
CA LYS A 269 2.12 -16.99 7.60
C LYS A 269 1.43 -17.48 6.31
N LEU A 270 0.10 -17.50 6.29
CA LEU A 270 -0.68 -17.97 5.14
C LEU A 270 -0.92 -16.80 4.19
N THR A 271 -1.17 -17.07 2.92
CA THR A 271 -1.44 -16.03 1.90
C THR A 271 -2.78 -16.25 1.22
N GLY A 272 -3.30 -15.19 0.59
CA GLY A 272 -4.47 -15.24 -0.26
C GLY A 272 -5.70 -15.88 0.39
N ILE A 273 -6.36 -16.78 -0.34
CA ILE A 273 -7.57 -17.46 0.14
C ILE A 273 -7.32 -18.24 1.44
N ASN A 274 -6.14 -18.84 1.60
CA ASN A 274 -5.81 -19.60 2.80
C ASN A 274 -5.70 -18.70 4.04
N SER A 275 -5.18 -17.48 3.89
CA SER A 275 -5.10 -16.51 4.99
C SER A 275 -6.47 -15.97 5.38
N ILE A 276 -7.37 -15.77 4.41
CA ILE A 276 -8.77 -15.42 4.67
C ILE A 276 -9.51 -16.54 5.39
N ASN A 277 -9.39 -17.80 4.94
CA ASN A 277 -10.01 -18.94 5.63
C ASN A 277 -9.49 -19.11 7.07
N TYR A 278 -8.20 -18.86 7.28
CA TYR A 278 -7.64 -18.81 8.63
C TYR A 278 -8.29 -17.71 9.48
N ALA A 279 -8.42 -16.49 8.95
CA ALA A 279 -9.03 -15.37 9.64
C ALA A 279 -10.52 -15.60 9.94
N LEU A 280 -11.28 -16.14 8.99
CA LEU A 280 -12.69 -16.50 9.16
C LEU A 280 -12.87 -17.49 10.31
N LYS A 281 -12.09 -18.59 10.30
CA LYS A 281 -12.13 -19.59 11.37
C LYS A 281 -11.73 -19.01 12.72
N ARG A 282 -10.70 -18.15 12.75
CA ARG A 282 -10.23 -17.47 13.96
C ARG A 282 -11.30 -16.56 14.56
N ASN A 283 -12.11 -15.92 13.71
CA ASN A 283 -13.22 -15.05 14.10
C ASN A 283 -14.55 -15.80 14.29
N GLY A 284 -14.52 -17.14 14.36
CA GLY A 284 -15.71 -17.96 14.63
C GLY A 284 -16.71 -18.03 13.47
N VAL A 285 -16.31 -17.57 12.28
CA VAL A 285 -17.13 -17.69 11.07
C VAL A 285 -17.11 -19.14 10.59
N LYS A 286 -18.30 -19.70 10.33
CA LYS A 286 -18.47 -21.09 9.88
C LYS A 286 -18.28 -21.25 8.37
N GLU A 287 -18.54 -20.19 7.62
CA GLU A 287 -18.41 -20.18 6.17
C GLU A 287 -16.94 -20.04 5.76
N ASP A 288 -16.56 -20.76 4.71
CA ASP A 288 -15.27 -20.58 4.06
C ASP A 288 -15.35 -19.56 2.92
N PHE A 289 -14.20 -19.20 2.38
CA PHE A 289 -14.08 -18.27 1.26
C PHE A 289 -14.93 -18.69 0.04
N SER A 290 -15.02 -19.99 -0.27
CA SER A 290 -15.76 -20.46 -1.44
C SER A 290 -17.26 -20.20 -1.27
N GLN A 291 -17.80 -20.41 -0.07
CA GLN A 291 -19.19 -20.12 0.25
C GLN A 291 -19.46 -18.61 0.22
N ILE A 292 -18.56 -17.81 0.82
CA ILE A 292 -18.67 -16.34 0.84
C ILE A 292 -18.62 -15.77 -0.57
N PHE A 293 -17.66 -16.22 -1.39
CA PHE A 293 -17.55 -15.82 -2.79
C PHE A 293 -18.80 -16.20 -3.60
N THR A 294 -19.38 -17.37 -3.34
CA THR A 294 -20.65 -17.78 -3.96
C THR A 294 -21.79 -16.83 -3.55
N ASN A 295 -21.92 -16.48 -2.27
CA ASN A 295 -22.94 -15.53 -1.82
C ASN A 295 -22.73 -14.12 -2.41
N TRP A 296 -21.47 -13.69 -2.56
CA TRP A 296 -21.12 -12.41 -3.19
C TRP A 296 -21.46 -12.38 -4.70
N THR A 297 -21.22 -13.47 -5.43
CA THR A 297 -21.60 -13.55 -6.85
C THR A 297 -23.12 -13.50 -7.02
N ILE A 298 -23.90 -14.15 -6.13
CA ILE A 298 -25.36 -14.02 -6.08
C ILE A 298 -25.74 -12.56 -5.78
N THR A 299 -25.11 -11.94 -4.78
CA THR A 299 -25.33 -10.54 -4.38
C THR A 299 -25.14 -9.59 -5.55
N SER A 300 -24.09 -9.79 -6.36
CA SER A 300 -23.82 -8.94 -7.52
C SER A 300 -24.96 -8.93 -8.55
N VAL A 301 -25.75 -10.01 -8.63
CA VAL A 301 -26.90 -10.11 -9.55
C VAL A 301 -28.20 -9.64 -8.89
N VAL A 302 -28.51 -10.13 -7.68
CA VAL A 302 -29.83 -9.90 -7.07
C VAL A 302 -29.88 -8.65 -6.18
N ASN A 303 -28.81 -8.42 -5.41
CA ASN A 303 -28.66 -7.38 -4.39
C ASN A 303 -29.98 -7.03 -3.66
N ASP A 304 -30.49 -7.99 -2.88
CA ASP A 304 -31.79 -7.88 -2.20
C ASP A 304 -31.77 -8.59 -0.83
N CYS A 305 -31.73 -7.79 0.24
CA CYS A 305 -31.67 -8.29 1.61
C CYS A 305 -32.97 -8.99 2.07
N SER A 306 -34.08 -8.85 1.32
CA SER A 306 -35.34 -9.51 1.67
C SER A 306 -35.35 -11.01 1.37
N LEU A 307 -34.46 -11.47 0.49
CA LEU A 307 -34.27 -12.89 0.17
C LEU A 307 -33.43 -13.59 1.25
N ASP A 308 -32.28 -13.00 1.54
CA ASP A 308 -31.38 -13.35 2.64
C ASP A 308 -30.45 -12.15 2.84
N ILE A 309 -30.04 -11.87 4.08
CA ILE A 309 -29.08 -10.80 4.35
C ILE A 309 -27.76 -11.01 3.57
N LYS A 310 -27.38 -12.27 3.32
CA LYS A 310 -26.17 -12.65 2.56
C LYS A 310 -26.24 -12.31 1.08
N TYR A 311 -27.41 -11.98 0.53
CA TYR A 311 -27.60 -11.71 -0.89
C TYR A 311 -27.71 -10.21 -1.21
N CYS A 312 -27.18 -9.36 -0.34
CA CYS A 312 -27.09 -7.93 -0.56
C CYS A 312 -25.80 -7.32 0.01
N TYR A 313 -25.48 -6.11 -0.45
CA TYR A 313 -24.54 -5.23 0.24
C TYR A 313 -25.21 -4.56 1.42
N LEU A 314 -24.53 -4.48 2.58
CA LEU A 314 -25.03 -3.74 3.74
C LEU A 314 -24.64 -2.26 3.67
N ASN A 315 -23.57 -1.93 2.93
CA ASN A 315 -23.20 -0.57 2.61
C ASN A 315 -24.31 0.13 1.81
N ALA A 316 -24.87 1.19 2.38
CA ALA A 316 -25.96 1.96 1.79
C ALA A 316 -25.63 2.57 0.41
N ASN A 317 -24.35 2.81 0.13
CA ASN A 317 -23.90 3.34 -1.16
C ASN A 317 -23.94 2.28 -2.28
N LEU A 318 -23.95 0.99 -1.92
CA LEU A 318 -23.98 -0.14 -2.84
C LEU A 318 -25.36 -0.81 -2.96
N LYS A 319 -26.37 -0.35 -2.22
CA LYS A 319 -27.72 -0.96 -2.19
C LYS A 319 -28.42 -1.08 -3.55
N ASN A 320 -28.06 -0.23 -4.51
CA ASN A 320 -28.64 -0.18 -5.85
C ASN A 320 -27.72 -0.82 -6.91
N LEU A 321 -26.55 -1.32 -6.53
CA LEU A 321 -25.62 -1.95 -7.44
C LEU A 321 -26.18 -3.30 -7.90
N ARG A 322 -26.47 -3.45 -9.19
CA ARG A 322 -26.92 -4.71 -9.77
C ARG A 322 -26.29 -4.88 -11.13
N LEU A 323 -25.79 -6.08 -11.41
CA LEU A 323 -25.42 -6.45 -12.77
C LEU A 323 -26.70 -6.53 -13.60
N ASN A 324 -26.77 -5.72 -14.65
CA ASN A 324 -27.78 -5.93 -15.67
C ASN A 324 -27.52 -7.30 -16.31
N SER A 325 -28.56 -8.10 -16.49
CA SER A 325 -28.45 -9.31 -17.30
C SER A 325 -28.05 -8.89 -18.72
N THR A 326 -26.79 -9.02 -19.08
CA THR A 326 -26.39 -9.01 -20.48
C THR A 326 -27.02 -10.26 -21.09
N LEU A 327 -28.08 -10.05 -21.87
CA LEU A 327 -28.57 -11.06 -22.80
C LEU A 327 -27.44 -11.33 -23.78
N ASN A 328 -26.61 -12.33 -23.48
CA ASN A 328 -25.74 -12.94 -24.48
C ASN A 328 -26.68 -13.60 -25.48
N PHE A 329 -27.07 -12.85 -26.53
CA PHE A 329 -27.71 -13.45 -27.68
C PHE A 329 -26.73 -14.46 -28.27
N LEU A 330 -26.99 -15.74 -28.04
CA LEU A 330 -26.42 -16.78 -28.88
C LEU A 330 -26.82 -16.45 -30.33
N PRO A 331 -25.90 -16.52 -31.30
CA PRO A 331 -26.26 -16.30 -32.69
C PRO A 331 -27.37 -17.28 -33.06
N LEU A 332 -28.48 -16.77 -33.61
CA LEU A 332 -29.64 -17.56 -34.04
C LEU A 332 -29.35 -18.49 -35.23
N VAL A 333 -28.12 -18.47 -35.75
CA VAL A 333 -27.72 -19.25 -36.90
C VAL A 333 -26.35 -19.86 -36.63
N GLY A 334 -26.34 -21.16 -36.32
CA GLY A 334 -25.15 -21.99 -36.46
C GLY A 334 -25.16 -22.57 -37.87
N ASN A 335 -24.10 -22.33 -38.64
CA ASN A 335 -23.86 -23.16 -39.82
C ASN A 335 -23.41 -24.53 -39.33
N SER A 336 -24.25 -25.54 -39.55
CA SER A 336 -23.85 -26.94 -39.46
C SER A 336 -22.82 -27.21 -40.55
N ALA A 337 -21.55 -27.36 -40.17
CA ALA A 337 -20.57 -27.97 -41.05
C ALA A 337 -20.73 -29.50 -40.94
N ILE A 338 -20.99 -30.15 -42.08
CA ILE A 338 -20.78 -31.60 -42.29
C ILE A 338 -19.29 -31.80 -42.58
#